data_AF-A0A928S3X1-F1
#
_entry.id   AF-A0A928S3X1-F1
#
_cell.length_a   1.000
_cell.length_b   1.000
_cell.length_c   1.000
_cell.angle_alpha   90.00
_cell.angle_beta   90.00
_cell.angle_gamma   90.00
#
_symmetry.space_group_name_H-M   'P 1'
#
loop_
_entity.id
_entity.type
_entity.pdbx_description
1 polymer ?
#
loop_
_entity_poly.entity_id
_entity_poly.type
_entity_poly.pdbx_seq_one_letter_code
_entity_poly.pdbx_strand_id
1 'polypeptide(L)'
;MKRGIGVAGLAALGGCAWAAGCAAPAAVTVMPVRLQKLSPASPLLHEFRPTACYAWVNDADQLCVGMNVRKRAFRTAFDREEFHLSLVLGPPPAGEGRTYVVTEQTVRARTRDGLTHTRFASVEGVALAWKDGPRRLSGRFQFRGIEQSYLVVLGWTNTRQILCVGEFKARWDRERGEPILRHTENDGMARDQNPHPRLAPRPNEGKATSGRIPGSGVN
;
A
#
# COMPACT_ATOMS: atom_id res chain seq x y z
N MET A 1 0.88 -63.25 -38.32
CA MET A 1 0.38 -62.66 -37.06
C MET A 1 1.23 -61.43 -36.73
N LYS A 2 0.70 -60.21 -36.92
CA LYS A 2 1.40 -58.95 -36.62
C LYS A 2 1.02 -58.49 -35.20
N ARG A 3 1.99 -58.39 -34.28
CA ARG A 3 1.82 -57.72 -32.98
C ARG A 3 2.53 -56.37 -33.04
N GLY A 4 1.76 -55.31 -32.80
CA GLY A 4 2.24 -53.94 -32.68
C GLY A 4 2.87 -53.68 -31.31
N ILE A 5 3.82 -52.74 -31.28
CA ILE A 5 4.37 -52.18 -30.06
C ILE A 5 4.05 -50.69 -30.12
N GLY A 6 3.01 -50.30 -29.37
CA GLY A 6 2.68 -48.91 -29.12
C GLY A 6 3.54 -48.40 -27.97
N VAL A 7 4.37 -47.40 -28.24
CA VAL A 7 5.11 -46.67 -27.20
C VAL A 7 4.17 -45.62 -26.62
N ALA A 8 3.67 -45.87 -25.41
CA ALA A 8 2.87 -44.93 -24.65
C ALA A 8 3.78 -43.85 -24.04
N GLY A 9 3.71 -42.63 -24.58
CA GLY A 9 4.36 -41.47 -24.03
C GLY A 9 3.67 -41.02 -22.73
N LEU A 10 4.36 -41.17 -21.61
CA LEU A 10 3.97 -40.59 -20.32
C LEU A 10 4.26 -39.08 -20.36
N ALA A 11 3.25 -38.27 -20.70
CA ALA A 11 3.33 -36.82 -20.59
C ALA A 11 3.13 -36.38 -19.14
N ALA A 12 4.08 -35.59 -18.64
CA ALA A 12 4.20 -35.14 -17.27
C ALA A 12 3.03 -34.21 -16.84
N LEU A 13 2.28 -34.63 -15.81
CA LEU A 13 1.43 -33.75 -15.02
C LEU A 13 2.25 -33.14 -13.87
N GLY A 14 3.23 -32.30 -14.22
CA GLY A 14 3.95 -31.46 -13.28
C GLY A 14 3.10 -30.26 -12.88
N GLY A 15 2.32 -30.40 -11.82
CA GLY A 15 1.39 -29.38 -11.33
C GLY A 15 2.07 -28.05 -10.99
N CYS A 16 1.80 -27.02 -11.80
CA CYS A 16 2.13 -25.64 -11.49
C CYS A 16 1.22 -25.06 -10.40
N ALA A 17 1.45 -25.45 -9.13
CA ALA A 17 0.79 -24.85 -7.96
C ALA A 17 1.42 -23.48 -7.55
N TRP A 18 1.80 -22.64 -8.52
CA TRP A 18 2.43 -21.33 -8.28
C TRP A 18 1.50 -20.13 -8.50
N ALA A 19 0.21 -20.37 -8.74
CA ALA A 19 -0.75 -19.33 -9.07
C ALA A 19 -1.52 -18.86 -7.82
N ALA A 20 -1.36 -17.57 -7.52
CA ALA A 20 -2.19 -16.75 -6.62
C ALA A 20 -1.96 -16.89 -5.10
N GLY A 21 -1.00 -16.12 -4.58
CA GLY A 21 -0.96 -15.77 -3.17
C GLY A 21 0.08 -14.67 -2.93
N CYS A 22 -0.14 -13.80 -1.95
CA CYS A 22 0.94 -12.98 -1.38
C CYS A 22 2.17 -13.87 -1.12
N ALA A 23 3.38 -13.34 -1.35
CA ALA A 23 4.59 -14.13 -1.08
C ALA A 23 4.79 -14.44 0.42
N ALA A 24 4.13 -13.68 1.30
CA ALA A 24 4.12 -13.83 2.75
C ALA A 24 3.02 -12.93 3.35
N PRO A 25 2.67 -13.06 4.65
CA PRO A 25 1.65 -12.23 5.28
C PRO A 25 1.98 -10.74 5.15
N ALA A 26 0.98 -9.96 4.74
CA ALA A 26 0.95 -8.51 4.83
C ALA A 26 -0.06 -8.11 5.91
N ALA A 27 0.19 -6.98 6.58
CA ALA A 27 -0.68 -6.47 7.62
C ALA A 27 -0.78 -4.95 7.51
N VAL A 28 -1.99 -4.43 7.61
CA VAL A 28 -2.27 -2.99 7.59
C VAL A 28 -3.19 -2.70 8.76
N THR A 29 -2.72 -1.87 9.68
CA THR A 29 -3.47 -1.44 10.85
C THR A 29 -3.89 0.00 10.67
N VAL A 30 -5.19 0.24 10.76
CA VAL A 30 -5.80 1.58 10.73
C VAL A 30 -6.32 1.90 12.12
N MET A 31 -5.96 3.08 12.62
CA MET A 31 -6.42 3.58 13.91
C MET A 31 -6.91 5.03 13.80
N PRO A 32 -8.04 5.39 14.43
CA PRO A 32 -8.49 6.77 14.46
C PRO A 32 -7.56 7.61 15.34
N VAL A 33 -7.16 8.79 14.86
CA VAL A 33 -6.39 9.76 15.66
C VAL A 33 -7.39 10.68 16.35
N ARG A 34 -8.02 10.20 17.42
CA ARG A 34 -8.90 11.01 18.27
C ARG A 34 -8.34 11.07 19.68
N LEU A 35 -7.93 12.26 20.11
CA LEU A 35 -7.45 12.52 21.47
C LEU A 35 -8.58 12.93 22.44
N GLN A 36 -9.76 13.26 21.92
CA GLN A 36 -10.81 13.93 22.70
C GLN A 36 -11.83 12.96 23.32
N LYS A 37 -12.15 11.84 22.65
CA LYS A 37 -13.17 10.89 23.14
C LYS A 37 -12.95 9.50 22.55
N LEU A 38 -12.78 8.51 23.43
CA LEU A 38 -12.79 7.10 23.08
C LEU A 38 -14.20 6.55 23.33
N SER A 39 -14.76 5.84 22.36
CA SER A 39 -16.02 5.11 22.52
C SER A 39 -15.69 3.66 22.89
N PRO A 40 -16.30 3.07 23.94
CA PRO A 40 -16.12 1.65 24.23
C PRO A 40 -16.59 0.74 23.10
N ALA A 41 -17.52 1.21 22.27
CA ALA A 41 -18.13 0.44 21.19
C ALA A 41 -17.35 0.47 19.87
N SER A 42 -16.31 1.31 19.74
CA SER A 42 -15.53 1.41 18.50
C SER A 42 -14.15 0.79 18.71
N PRO A 43 -13.73 -0.20 17.91
CA PRO A 43 -12.41 -0.77 18.05
C PRO A 43 -11.35 0.30 17.78
N LEU A 44 -10.32 0.33 18.63
CA LEU A 44 -9.21 1.27 18.52
C LEU A 44 -8.30 0.94 17.33
N LEU A 45 -8.25 -0.34 16.96
CA LEU A 45 -7.38 -0.89 15.95
C LEU A 45 -8.22 -1.74 14.98
N HIS A 46 -8.18 -1.39 13.70
CA HIS A 46 -8.70 -2.22 12.63
C HIS A 46 -7.53 -2.83 11.87
N GLU A 47 -7.39 -4.16 11.93
CA GLU A 47 -6.32 -4.89 11.24
C GLU A 47 -6.85 -5.53 9.96
N PHE A 48 -6.31 -5.10 8.82
CA PHE A 48 -6.51 -5.71 7.51
C PHE A 48 -5.32 -6.61 7.19
N ARG A 49 -5.59 -7.83 6.69
CA ARG A 49 -4.55 -8.79 6.27
C ARG A 49 -4.62 -9.03 4.77
N PRO A 50 -3.96 -8.21 3.93
CA PRO A 50 -4.02 -8.33 2.47
C PRO A 50 -3.69 -9.74 1.99
N THR A 51 -4.64 -10.32 1.25
CA THR A 51 -4.51 -11.65 0.63
C THR A 51 -3.76 -11.57 -0.70
N ALA A 52 -3.77 -10.40 -1.36
CA ALA A 52 -2.96 -10.14 -2.53
C ALA A 52 -2.21 -8.80 -2.42
N CYS A 53 -0.98 -8.80 -2.91
CA CYS A 53 -0.07 -7.67 -2.88
C CYS A 53 0.82 -7.71 -4.13
N TYR A 54 0.75 -6.67 -4.96
CA TYR A 54 1.41 -6.59 -6.24
C TYR A 54 2.19 -5.29 -6.36
N ALA A 55 3.33 -5.34 -7.02
CA ALA A 55 4.17 -4.18 -7.33
C ALA A 55 4.39 -4.09 -8.84
N TRP A 56 4.50 -2.89 -9.37
CA TRP A 56 4.87 -2.64 -10.75
C TRP A 56 5.46 -1.24 -10.89
N VAL A 57 6.12 -0.98 -12.00
CA VAL A 57 6.53 0.37 -12.39
C VAL A 57 5.55 0.85 -13.45
N ASN A 58 4.96 2.03 -13.26
CA ASN A 58 4.06 2.62 -14.24
C ASN A 58 4.83 3.31 -15.37
N ASP A 59 4.11 3.92 -16.31
CA ASP A 59 4.71 4.56 -17.49
C ASP A 59 5.46 5.87 -17.15
N ALA A 60 5.30 6.39 -15.92
CA ALA A 60 6.00 7.56 -15.39
C ALA A 60 7.20 7.18 -14.50
N ASP A 61 7.69 5.93 -14.59
CA ASP A 61 8.78 5.38 -13.76
C ASP A 61 8.50 5.49 -12.24
N GLN A 62 7.22 5.40 -11.84
CA GLN A 62 6.82 5.39 -10.44
C GLN A 62 6.57 3.97 -9.96
N LEU A 63 7.04 3.67 -8.75
CA LEU A 63 6.78 2.40 -8.11
C LEU A 63 5.36 2.37 -7.54
N CYS A 64 4.51 1.56 -8.15
CA CYS A 64 3.16 1.33 -7.68
C CYS A 64 3.08 0.04 -6.87
N VAL A 65 2.31 0.06 -5.78
CA VAL A 65 2.00 -1.11 -4.96
C VAL A 65 0.49 -1.17 -4.73
N GLY A 66 -0.13 -2.29 -5.08
CA GLY A 66 -1.55 -2.54 -4.89
C GLY A 66 -1.78 -3.70 -3.93
N MET A 67 -2.63 -3.50 -2.94
CA MET A 67 -3.01 -4.48 -1.93
C MET A 67 -4.52 -4.66 -1.90
N ASN A 68 -4.98 -5.89 -1.69
CA ASN A 68 -6.38 -6.12 -1.36
C ASN A 68 -6.61 -7.23 -0.34
N VAL A 69 -7.71 -7.07 0.39
CA VAL A 69 -8.36 -8.09 1.21
C VAL A 69 -9.73 -8.33 0.61
N ARG A 70 -10.07 -9.59 0.42
CA ARG A 70 -11.45 -10.00 0.17
C ARG A 70 -11.78 -11.15 1.10
N LYS A 71 -12.47 -10.86 2.20
CA LYS A 71 -13.04 -11.91 3.04
C LYS A 71 -14.48 -12.12 2.59
N ARG A 72 -14.77 -13.33 2.12
CA ARG A 72 -16.16 -13.80 1.99
C ARG A 72 -16.55 -14.40 3.33
N ALA A 73 -17.39 -13.73 4.12
CA ALA A 73 -17.99 -14.41 5.26
C ALA A 73 -19.03 -15.42 4.75
N PHE A 74 -19.09 -16.56 5.42
CA PHE A 74 -19.88 -17.73 5.02
C PHE A 74 -21.37 -17.60 5.40
N ARG A 75 -21.77 -16.57 6.16
CA ARG A 75 -23.09 -16.51 6.82
C ARG A 75 -24.14 -15.64 6.14
N THR A 76 -23.80 -14.47 5.57
CA THR A 76 -24.79 -13.63 4.85
C THR A 76 -24.14 -12.83 3.71
N ALA A 77 -24.92 -12.44 2.71
CA ALA A 77 -24.45 -11.59 1.60
C ALA A 77 -23.98 -10.18 2.04
N PHE A 78 -24.36 -9.75 3.25
CA PHE A 78 -24.04 -8.46 3.84
C PHE A 78 -22.70 -8.42 4.57
N ASP A 79 -22.09 -9.58 4.83
CA ASP A 79 -20.89 -9.71 5.66
C ASP A 79 -19.63 -9.84 4.77
N ARG A 80 -19.53 -8.96 3.76
CA ARG A 80 -18.37 -8.89 2.85
C ARG A 80 -17.48 -7.74 3.28
N GLU A 81 -16.33 -8.08 3.84
CA GLU A 81 -15.26 -7.14 4.11
C GLU A 81 -14.33 -7.09 2.90
N GLU A 82 -14.32 -5.94 2.22
CA GLU A 82 -13.39 -5.65 1.15
C GLU A 82 -12.51 -4.48 1.55
N PHE A 83 -11.20 -4.63 1.37
CA PHE A 83 -10.23 -3.55 1.54
C PHE A 83 -9.32 -3.52 0.32
N HIS A 84 -9.12 -2.33 -0.24
CA HIS A 84 -8.19 -2.09 -1.34
C HIS A 84 -7.32 -0.90 -0.96
N LEU A 85 -6.01 -1.01 -1.16
CA LEU A 85 -5.07 0.07 -0.92
C LEU A 85 -4.07 0.13 -2.07
N SER A 86 -3.76 1.34 -2.53
CA SER A 86 -2.71 1.59 -3.50
C SER A 86 -1.72 2.62 -2.98
N LEU A 87 -0.43 2.36 -3.20
CA LEU A 87 0.66 3.32 -3.05
C LEU A 87 1.21 3.65 -4.44
N VAL A 88 1.44 4.93 -4.70
CA VAL A 88 2.20 5.42 -5.85
C VAL A 88 3.40 6.17 -5.29
N LEU A 89 4.57 5.58 -5.45
CA LEU A 89 5.84 6.05 -4.92
C LEU A 89 6.70 6.62 -6.05
N GLY A 90 7.84 7.22 -5.72
CA GLY A 90 8.81 7.66 -6.72
C GLY A 90 9.48 6.49 -7.46
N PRO A 91 10.62 6.73 -8.12
CA PRO A 91 11.34 5.68 -8.84
C PRO A 91 11.73 4.50 -7.94
N PRO A 92 11.77 3.26 -8.48
CA PRO A 92 12.04 2.05 -7.72
C PRO A 92 13.38 2.13 -6.95
N PRO A 93 13.56 1.34 -5.87
CA PRO A 93 14.79 1.39 -5.09
C PRO A 93 15.99 0.89 -5.91
N ALA A 94 17.04 1.72 -6.00
CA ALA A 94 18.33 1.32 -6.52
C ALA A 94 19.13 0.63 -5.40
N GLY A 95 19.14 -0.70 -5.39
CA GLY A 95 19.88 -1.50 -4.41
C GLY A 95 19.04 -1.96 -3.22
N GLU A 96 19.58 -1.75 -2.01
CA GLU A 96 19.09 -2.37 -0.76
C GLU A 96 17.76 -1.81 -0.25
N GLY A 97 17.38 -0.58 -0.64
CA GLY A 97 16.10 0.00 -0.24
C GLY A 97 16.01 1.49 -0.53
N ARG A 98 14.80 2.04 -0.42
CA ARG A 98 14.54 3.46 -0.59
C ARG A 98 13.41 3.92 0.32
N THR A 99 13.64 5.04 1.00
CA THR A 99 12.63 5.76 1.77
C THR A 99 11.94 6.78 0.88
N TYR A 100 10.62 6.85 0.97
CA TYR A 100 9.74 7.73 0.23
C TYR A 100 8.95 8.59 1.20
N VAL A 101 8.81 9.86 0.86
CA VAL A 101 7.87 10.76 1.55
C VAL A 101 6.46 10.41 1.07
N VAL A 102 5.56 10.15 2.01
CA VAL A 102 4.14 9.97 1.72
C VAL A 102 3.48 11.34 1.76
N THR A 103 2.76 11.69 0.70
CA THR A 103 2.01 12.95 0.55
C THR A 103 0.54 12.66 0.27
N GLU A 104 -0.24 13.71 0.05
CA GLU A 104 -1.63 13.60 -0.42
C GLU A 104 -1.81 12.85 -1.74
N GLN A 105 -0.75 12.64 -2.52
CA GLN A 105 -0.81 11.92 -3.80
C GLN A 105 -0.26 10.49 -3.70
N THR A 106 0.19 10.05 -2.52
CA THR A 106 0.88 8.77 -2.41
C THR A 106 -0.07 7.61 -2.16
N VAL A 107 -0.95 7.69 -1.14
CA VAL A 107 -1.81 6.58 -0.73
C VAL A 107 -3.28 6.87 -0.97
N ARG A 108 -3.96 5.86 -1.51
CA ARG A 108 -5.41 5.78 -1.60
C ARG A 108 -5.86 4.45 -1.07
N ALA A 109 -6.93 4.43 -0.27
CA ALA A 109 -7.54 3.18 0.12
C ALA A 109 -9.06 3.29 0.08
N ARG A 110 -9.72 2.13 -0.01
CA ARG A 110 -11.17 1.99 0.07
C ARG A 110 -11.50 0.76 0.89
N THR A 111 -12.48 0.89 1.77
CA THR A 111 -13.13 -0.24 2.41
C THR A 111 -14.60 -0.30 2.02
N ARG A 112 -15.13 -1.51 2.01
CA ARG A 112 -16.56 -1.76 1.99
C ARG A 112 -16.89 -2.74 3.10
N ASP A 113 -17.85 -2.35 3.92
CA ASP A 113 -18.40 -3.16 5.00
C ASP A 113 -19.93 -3.05 4.96
N GLY A 114 -20.57 -4.09 4.41
CA GLY A 114 -22.01 -4.11 4.13
C GLY A 114 -22.46 -2.94 3.23
N LEU A 115 -23.26 -2.05 3.80
CA LEU A 115 -23.80 -0.83 3.16
C LEU A 115 -22.93 0.41 3.34
N THR A 116 -21.86 0.30 4.13
CA THR A 116 -20.94 1.40 4.41
C THR A 116 -19.76 1.31 3.47
N HIS A 117 -19.44 2.43 2.84
CA HIS A 117 -18.25 2.58 2.03
C HIS A 117 -17.35 3.62 2.66
N THR A 118 -16.06 3.37 2.74
CA THR A 118 -15.12 4.34 3.28
C THR A 118 -13.97 4.50 2.30
N ARG A 119 -13.46 5.72 2.21
CA ARG A 119 -12.28 6.05 1.41
C ARG A 119 -11.26 6.79 2.25
N PHE A 120 -10.00 6.59 1.88
CA PHE A 120 -8.85 7.12 2.59
C PHE A 120 -7.91 7.81 1.62
N ALA A 121 -7.42 8.98 2.01
CA ALA A 121 -6.30 9.65 1.36
C ALA A 121 -5.20 9.87 2.41
N SER A 122 -3.95 9.60 2.08
CA SER A 122 -2.84 10.06 2.91
C SER A 122 -2.78 11.58 2.94
N VAL A 123 -2.15 12.13 3.97
CA VAL A 123 -1.79 13.55 4.08
C VAL A 123 -0.26 13.64 4.16
N GLU A 124 0.33 12.92 5.10
CA GLU A 124 1.77 12.88 5.30
C GLU A 124 2.22 11.53 5.87
N GLY A 125 3.50 11.21 5.70
CA GLY A 125 4.10 10.03 6.32
C GLY A 125 5.38 9.59 5.64
N VAL A 126 5.71 8.32 5.81
CA VAL A 126 6.89 7.70 5.25
C VAL A 126 6.59 6.27 4.81
N ALA A 127 7.18 5.89 3.68
CA ALA A 127 7.21 4.51 3.21
C ALA A 127 8.65 4.09 2.94
N LEU A 128 8.99 2.85 3.24
CA LEU A 128 10.27 2.23 2.93
C LEU A 128 9.97 1.02 2.03
N ALA A 129 10.66 0.91 0.91
CA ALA A 129 10.57 -0.28 0.06
C ALA A 129 11.97 -0.80 -0.29
N TRP A 130 12.13 -2.11 -0.29
CA TRP A 130 13.37 -2.80 -0.62
C TRP A 130 13.11 -4.05 -1.45
N LYS A 131 14.13 -4.46 -2.21
CA LYS A 131 14.09 -5.71 -2.97
C LYS A 131 14.19 -6.88 -2.00
N ASP A 132 13.28 -7.85 -2.12
CA ASP A 132 13.25 -9.07 -1.29
C ASP A 132 13.42 -10.31 -2.18
N GLY A 133 14.47 -10.25 -3.02
CA GLY A 133 14.73 -11.20 -4.09
C GLY A 133 14.34 -10.70 -5.49
N PRO A 134 14.55 -11.51 -6.54
CA PRO A 134 14.48 -11.08 -7.93
C PRO A 134 13.06 -10.73 -8.41
N ARG A 135 12.03 -11.30 -7.77
CA ARG A 135 10.62 -11.15 -8.17
C ARG A 135 9.72 -10.63 -7.04
N ARG A 136 10.31 -10.02 -6.01
CA ARG A 136 9.56 -9.57 -4.84
C ARG A 136 10.07 -8.22 -4.35
N LEU A 137 9.16 -7.46 -3.78
CA LEU A 137 9.40 -6.18 -3.15
C LEU A 137 8.76 -6.22 -1.76
N SER A 138 9.54 -5.91 -0.74
CA SER A 138 9.04 -5.78 0.62
C SER A 138 9.05 -4.31 1.03
N GLY A 139 8.18 -3.96 1.96
CA GLY A 139 8.11 -2.59 2.42
C GLY A 139 7.31 -2.41 3.70
N ARG A 140 7.48 -1.21 4.27
CA ARG A 140 6.78 -0.74 5.46
C ARG A 140 6.30 0.68 5.20
N PHE A 141 5.18 1.04 5.79
CA PHE A 141 4.70 2.42 5.72
C PHE A 141 4.01 2.83 7.01
N GLN A 142 4.06 4.12 7.27
CA GLN A 142 3.23 4.79 8.25
C GLN A 142 2.77 6.12 7.66
N PHE A 143 1.49 6.44 7.77
CA PHE A 143 0.98 7.72 7.31
C PHE A 143 -0.21 8.18 8.13
N ARG A 144 -0.30 9.49 8.31
CA ARG A 144 -1.55 10.15 8.71
C ARG A 144 -2.40 10.36 7.47
N GLY A 145 -3.68 10.07 7.58
CA GLY A 145 -4.64 10.20 6.48
C GLY A 145 -5.96 10.81 6.91
N ILE A 146 -6.77 11.12 5.92
CA ILE A 146 -8.16 11.52 6.07
C ILE A 146 -9.03 10.36 5.60
N GLU A 147 -9.95 9.96 6.45
CA GLU A 147 -11.00 9.01 6.16
C GLU A 147 -12.32 9.75 5.92
N GLN A 148 -13.06 9.35 4.89
CA GLN A 148 -14.43 9.79 4.64
C GLN A 148 -15.35 8.59 4.45
N SER A 149 -16.52 8.61 5.10
CA SER A 149 -17.50 7.54 5.04
C SER A 149 -18.71 7.94 4.20
N TYR A 150 -19.19 7.04 3.36
CA TYR A 150 -20.41 7.17 2.58
C TYR A 150 -21.47 6.23 3.13
N LEU A 151 -22.64 6.80 3.41
CA LEU A 151 -23.85 6.08 3.76
C LEU A 151 -24.86 6.28 2.64
N VAL A 152 -25.45 5.20 2.13
CA VAL A 152 -26.34 5.23 0.95
C VAL A 152 -27.44 6.29 1.04
N VAL A 153 -27.98 6.54 2.24
CA VAL A 153 -29.07 7.51 2.47
C VAL A 153 -28.57 8.94 2.65
N LEU A 154 -27.36 9.13 3.18
CA LEU A 154 -26.86 10.45 3.64
C LEU A 154 -25.72 11.02 2.78
N GLY A 155 -25.23 10.26 1.81
CA GLY A 155 -24.09 10.68 0.99
C GLY A 155 -22.74 10.57 1.72
N TRP A 156 -21.76 11.36 1.27
CA TRP A 156 -20.44 11.46 1.89
C TRP A 156 -20.53 12.29 3.17
N THR A 157 -20.16 11.68 4.29
CA THR A 157 -20.20 12.29 5.61
C THR A 157 -18.91 11.97 6.37
N ASN A 158 -18.75 12.56 7.56
CA ASN A 158 -17.77 12.15 8.56
C ASN A 158 -16.33 12.07 8.05
N THR A 159 -15.68 13.24 8.01
CA THR A 159 -14.24 13.33 7.81
C THR A 159 -13.54 13.09 9.16
N ARG A 160 -12.64 12.11 9.25
CA ARG A 160 -11.81 11.89 10.45
C ARG A 160 -10.35 11.66 10.10
N GLN A 161 -9.46 12.07 10.99
CA GLN A 161 -8.05 11.74 10.89
C GLN A 161 -7.79 10.30 11.33
N ILE A 162 -6.93 9.62 10.59
CA ILE A 162 -6.48 8.27 10.89
C ILE A 162 -4.95 8.21 10.85
N LEU A 163 -4.40 7.25 11.57
CA LEU A 163 -3.03 6.79 11.44
C LEU A 163 -3.10 5.38 10.86
N CYS A 164 -2.39 5.17 9.76
CA CYS A 164 -2.28 3.87 9.12
C CYS A 164 -0.83 3.43 9.19
N VAL A 165 -0.59 2.24 9.70
CA VAL A 165 0.72 1.59 9.69
C VAL A 165 0.59 0.25 9.00
N GLY A 166 1.61 -0.18 8.28
CA GLY A 166 1.54 -1.48 7.62
C GLY A 166 2.86 -1.96 7.05
N GLU A 167 2.85 -3.24 6.74
CA GLU A 167 3.93 -3.93 6.05
C GLU A 167 3.35 -4.65 4.83
N PHE A 168 4.14 -4.72 3.77
CA PHE A 168 3.74 -5.40 2.54
C PHE A 168 4.88 -6.24 1.96
N LYS A 169 4.47 -7.31 1.27
CA LYS A 169 5.35 -8.20 0.52
C LYS A 169 4.73 -8.47 -0.84
N ALA A 170 5.09 -7.63 -1.79
CA ALA A 170 4.52 -7.57 -3.12
C ALA A 170 5.27 -8.47 -4.11
N ARG A 171 4.54 -9.09 -5.04
CA ARG A 171 5.11 -9.73 -6.23
C ARG A 171 5.05 -8.77 -7.41
N TRP A 172 6.04 -8.80 -8.30
CA TRP A 172 6.01 -7.98 -9.52
C TRP A 172 4.95 -8.50 -10.50
N ASP A 173 3.85 -7.75 -10.66
CA ASP A 173 2.70 -8.11 -11.51
C ASP A 173 1.82 -6.87 -11.78
N ARG A 174 2.00 -6.24 -12.96
CA ARG A 174 1.23 -5.05 -13.36
C ARG A 174 -0.23 -5.39 -13.62
N GLU A 175 -0.49 -6.49 -14.32
CA GLU A 175 -1.83 -6.88 -14.76
C GLU A 175 -2.79 -7.05 -13.57
N ARG A 176 -2.30 -7.63 -12.47
CA ARG A 176 -3.11 -7.81 -11.25
C ARG A 176 -3.12 -6.59 -10.33
N GLY A 177 -2.04 -5.81 -10.31
CA GLY A 177 -1.91 -4.64 -9.45
C GLY A 177 -2.70 -3.43 -9.94
N GLU A 178 -2.66 -3.15 -11.24
CA GLU A 178 -3.25 -1.96 -11.85
C GLU A 178 -4.77 -1.83 -11.64
N PRO A 179 -5.58 -2.92 -11.70
CA PRO A 179 -7.00 -2.85 -11.33
C PRO A 179 -7.26 -2.38 -9.89
N ILE A 180 -6.36 -2.71 -8.95
CA ILE A 180 -6.48 -2.26 -7.55
C ILE A 180 -6.27 -0.74 -7.48
N LEU A 181 -5.25 -0.23 -8.19
CA LEU A 181 -4.99 1.21 -8.27
C LEU A 181 -6.19 1.95 -8.85
N ARG A 182 -6.70 1.53 -10.01
CA ARG A 182 -7.90 2.11 -10.63
C ARG A 182 -9.08 2.12 -9.67
N HIS A 183 -9.33 1.00 -8.99
CA HIS A 183 -10.43 0.91 -8.03
C HIS A 183 -10.31 1.92 -6.88
N THR A 184 -9.09 2.11 -6.35
CA THR A 184 -8.84 3.10 -5.27
C THR A 184 -8.89 4.55 -5.72
N GLU A 185 -8.80 4.82 -7.03
CA GLU A 185 -8.85 6.17 -7.63
C GLU A 185 -10.25 6.59 -8.11
N ASN A 186 -11.21 5.67 -8.12
CA ASN A 186 -12.60 5.97 -8.50
C ASN A 186 -13.29 6.94 -7.53
N ASP A 187 -14.44 7.47 -7.96
CA ASP A 187 -15.33 8.35 -7.18
C ASP A 187 -14.66 9.64 -6.68
N GLY A 188 -13.85 10.27 -7.53
CA GLY A 188 -13.17 11.53 -7.22
C GLY A 188 -11.95 11.38 -6.31
N MET A 189 -11.38 10.19 -6.21
CA MET A 189 -10.14 9.92 -5.46
C MET A 189 -8.89 9.85 -6.35
N ALA A 190 -9.05 10.14 -7.65
CA ALA A 190 -7.96 10.14 -8.60
C ALA A 190 -6.84 11.07 -8.14
N ARG A 191 -5.60 10.62 -8.32
CA ARG A 191 -4.42 11.45 -8.07
C ARG A 191 -4.25 12.41 -9.23
N ASP A 192 -3.67 13.56 -8.95
CA ASP A 192 -3.24 14.46 -10.02
C ASP A 192 -2.14 13.76 -10.81
N GLN A 193 -2.33 13.60 -12.13
CA GLN A 193 -1.35 12.92 -12.99
C GLN A 193 -0.05 13.73 -13.17
N ASN A 194 -0.02 14.98 -12.70
CA ASN A 194 1.12 15.86 -12.81
C ASN A 194 1.60 16.33 -11.41
N PRO A 195 2.04 15.42 -10.53
CA PRO A 195 2.61 15.82 -9.26
C PRO A 195 4.02 16.33 -9.55
N HIS A 196 4.20 17.65 -9.64
CA HIS A 196 5.54 18.23 -9.56
C HIS A 196 6.22 17.62 -8.33
N PRO A 197 7.38 16.94 -8.48
CA PRO A 197 8.08 16.39 -7.34
C PRO A 197 8.42 17.57 -6.42
N ARG A 198 7.74 17.70 -5.28
CA ARG A 198 8.34 18.40 -4.15
C ARG A 198 9.49 17.51 -3.74
N LEU A 199 10.65 17.74 -4.36
CA LEU A 199 11.91 17.14 -3.99
C LEU A 199 11.97 17.19 -2.47
N ALA A 200 12.11 16.02 -1.84
CA ALA A 200 12.31 15.96 -0.40
C ALA A 200 13.40 16.98 -0.04
N PRO A 201 13.24 17.76 1.05
CA PRO A 201 14.34 18.57 1.53
C PRO A 201 15.55 17.64 1.67
N ARG A 202 16.65 17.98 1.00
CA ARG A 202 17.89 17.19 1.05
C ARG A 202 18.21 16.94 2.52
N PRO A 203 18.40 15.69 2.96
CA PRO A 203 18.80 15.41 4.34
C PRO A 203 20.18 16.04 4.54
N ASN A 204 20.21 17.20 5.20
CA ASN A 204 21.39 17.90 5.69
C ASN A 204 22.59 17.92 4.72
N GLU A 205 22.51 18.72 3.65
CA GLU A 205 23.73 19.35 3.13
C GLU A 205 24.23 20.31 4.22
N GLY A 206 25.21 19.83 4.98
CA GLY A 206 25.73 20.48 6.18
C GLY A 206 26.10 21.93 5.94
N LYS A 207 25.39 22.83 6.63
CA LYS A 207 26.07 23.98 7.22
C LYS A 207 26.99 23.43 8.31
N ALA A 208 28.19 23.03 7.92
CA ALA A 208 29.34 23.11 8.81
C ALA A 208 29.42 24.56 9.28
N THR A 209 28.86 24.84 10.45
CA THR A 209 29.18 26.06 11.19
C THR A 209 30.67 25.99 11.49
N SER A 210 31.46 26.62 10.62
CA SER A 210 32.84 27.00 10.86
C SER A 210 32.85 27.90 12.10
N GLY A 211 32.94 27.28 13.28
CA GLY A 211 33.21 27.95 14.54
C GLY A 211 34.59 28.56 14.49
N ARG A 212 34.64 29.86 14.16
CA ARG A 212 35.79 30.72 14.34
C ARG A 212 36.08 30.80 15.85
N ILE A 213 37.18 30.22 16.30
CA ILE A 213 37.70 30.41 17.66
C ILE A 213 38.13 31.89 17.77
N PRO A 214 37.52 32.71 18.65
CA PRO A 214 38.03 34.04 18.93
C PRO A 214 39.29 33.93 19.78
N GLY A 215 40.35 34.60 19.33
CA GLY A 215 41.64 34.63 20.00
C GLY A 215 41.57 35.16 21.43
N SER A 216 42.26 34.46 22.31
CA SER A 216 42.65 34.90 23.65
C SER A 216 43.62 36.07 23.51
N GLY A 217 43.11 37.29 23.65
CA GLY A 217 43.91 38.51 23.75
C GLY A 217 44.47 38.66 25.16
N VAL A 218 45.80 38.76 25.23
CA VAL A 218 46.63 39.13 26.37
C VAL A 218 46.36 40.58 26.76
N ASN A 219 46.20 40.84 28.06
CA ASN A 219 46.81 41.95 28.81
C ASN A 219 46.66 41.69 30.32
#